data_AF-A0A0D7AVL6-F1
#
_entry.id   AF-A0A0D7AVL6-F1
#
_cell.length_a   1.000
_cell.length_b   1.000
_cell.length_c   1.000
_cell.angle_alpha   90.00
_cell.angle_beta   90.00
_cell.angle_gamma   90.00
#
_symmetry.space_group_name_H-M   'P 1'
#
loop_
_entity.id
_entity.type
_entity.pdbx_description
1 polymer ?
#
loop_
_entity_poly.entity_id
_entity_poly.type
_entity_poly.pdbx_seq_one_letter_code
_entity_poly.pdbx_strand_id
1 'polypeptide(L)'
;VCRRWREIAIGTVNFWTTLYITNPDRQHHLIEQSLARSGRRPIDIYLDFVQDYDFWDFEEKNERSLGHPIQEEQIEGVLALLTPHAHRWQSISVACEIWNPIYAFLGGTQNVGLPALKSLSIVRKDDPNADSVSAHFEPSYGAPLPLFGGRALPSLRNVSLVAVHVDWERS
;
A
#
# COMPACT_ATOMS: atom_id res chain seq x y z
N VAL A 1 0.60 -5.86 29.69
CA VAL A 1 -0.80 -6.09 29.24
C VAL A 1 -1.39 -7.26 30.01
N CYS A 2 -2.62 -7.17 30.55
CA CYS A 2 -3.26 -8.27 31.32
C CYS A 2 -4.19 -9.13 30.44
N ARG A 3 -4.61 -10.31 30.95
CA ARG A 3 -5.49 -11.25 30.22
C ARG A 3 -6.78 -10.59 29.71
N ARG A 4 -7.43 -9.78 30.55
CA ARG A 4 -8.68 -9.06 30.20
C ARG A 4 -8.50 -8.13 29.00
N TRP A 5 -7.39 -7.39 28.95
CA TRP A 5 -7.10 -6.51 27.81
C TRP A 5 -6.86 -7.30 26.52
N ARG A 6 -6.21 -8.47 26.60
CA ARG A 6 -6.04 -9.36 25.45
C ARG A 6 -7.38 -9.88 24.94
N GLU A 7 -8.28 -10.31 25.83
CA GLU A 7 -9.62 -10.77 25.46
C GLU A 7 -10.43 -9.66 24.77
N ILE A 8 -10.37 -8.44 25.28
CA ILE A 8 -11.01 -7.27 24.66
C ILE A 8 -10.41 -7.00 23.27
N ALA A 9 -9.07 -6.94 23.17
CA ALA A 9 -8.40 -6.62 21.90
C ALA A 9 -8.69 -7.66 20.81
N ILE A 10 -8.65 -8.95 21.15
CA ILE A 10 -8.93 -10.04 20.20
C ILE A 10 -10.43 -10.11 19.86
N GLY A 11 -11.31 -9.91 20.84
CA GLY A 11 -12.77 -10.00 20.64
C GLY A 11 -13.39 -8.80 19.93
N THR A 12 -12.70 -7.65 19.89
CA THR A 12 -13.23 -6.42 19.29
C THR A 12 -12.89 -6.33 17.81
N VAL A 13 -13.80 -6.80 16.95
CA VAL A 13 -13.63 -6.87 15.47
C VAL A 13 -13.18 -5.55 14.84
N ASN A 14 -13.67 -4.41 15.32
CA ASN A 14 -13.35 -3.10 14.74
C ASN A 14 -11.86 -2.74 14.82
N PHE A 15 -11.11 -3.25 15.80
CA PHE A 15 -9.68 -3.00 15.90
C PHE A 15 -8.86 -3.66 14.79
N TRP A 16 -9.48 -4.58 14.04
CA TRP A 16 -8.81 -5.35 12.98
C TRP A 16 -9.22 -4.89 11.58
N THR A 17 -10.05 -3.84 11.47
CA THR A 17 -10.57 -3.33 10.19
C THR A 17 -9.62 -2.36 9.50
N THR A 18 -8.62 -1.84 10.20
CA THR A 18 -7.63 -0.93 9.65
C THR A 18 -6.26 -1.61 9.58
N LEU A 19 -5.71 -1.70 8.38
CA LEU A 19 -4.43 -2.35 8.12
C LEU A 19 -3.39 -1.27 7.77
N TYR A 20 -2.37 -1.14 8.61
CA TYR A 20 -1.20 -0.29 8.36
C TYR A 20 -0.01 -1.15 7.99
N ILE A 21 0.44 -1.03 6.74
CA ILE A 21 1.49 -1.83 6.14
C ILE A 21 2.62 -0.89 5.76
N THR A 22 3.70 -0.96 6.53
CA THR A 22 4.92 -0.14 6.35
C THR A 22 6.14 -1.00 6.01
N ASN A 23 6.10 -2.27 6.38
CA ASN A 23 7.13 -3.26 6.09
C ASN A 23 6.48 -4.55 5.59
N PRO A 24 6.25 -4.68 4.28
CA PRO A 24 5.59 -5.83 3.66
C PRO A 24 6.05 -7.19 4.19
N ASP A 25 7.36 -7.47 4.15
CA ASP A 25 7.93 -8.77 4.51
C ASP A 25 7.67 -9.18 5.96
N ARG A 26 7.71 -8.21 6.88
CA ARG A 26 7.58 -8.48 8.31
C ARG A 26 6.12 -8.55 8.76
N GLN A 27 5.18 -8.10 7.94
CA GLN A 27 3.78 -7.92 8.35
C GLN A 27 2.80 -8.91 7.74
N HIS A 28 3.23 -9.87 6.90
CA HIS A 28 2.33 -10.89 6.33
C HIS A 28 1.43 -11.55 7.38
N HIS A 29 2.00 -12.01 8.49
CA HIS A 29 1.21 -12.64 9.55
C HIS A 29 0.22 -11.68 10.22
N LEU A 30 0.54 -10.39 10.31
CA LEU A 30 -0.34 -9.37 10.90
C LEU A 30 -1.49 -9.04 9.96
N ILE A 31 -1.22 -9.00 8.66
CA ILE A 31 -2.22 -8.82 7.61
C ILE A 31 -3.23 -9.97 7.70
N GLU A 32 -2.76 -11.22 7.66
CA GLU A 32 -3.63 -12.41 7.75
C GLU A 32 -4.46 -12.43 9.04
N GLN A 33 -3.85 -12.13 10.19
CA GLN A 33 -4.56 -12.07 11.47
C GLN A 33 -5.63 -10.98 11.48
N SER A 34 -5.32 -9.81 10.91
CA SER A 34 -6.27 -8.69 10.83
C SER A 34 -7.43 -8.99 9.89
N LEU A 35 -7.14 -9.62 8.74
CA LEU A 35 -8.15 -10.09 7.80
C LEU A 35 -9.07 -11.14 8.44
N ALA A 36 -8.50 -12.13 9.12
CA ALA A 36 -9.26 -13.17 9.82
C ALA A 36 -10.15 -12.60 10.93
N ARG A 37 -9.63 -11.68 11.74
CA ARG A 37 -10.35 -11.10 12.89
C ARG A 37 -11.38 -10.05 12.50
N SER A 38 -11.18 -9.32 11.40
CA SER A 38 -12.16 -8.37 10.87
C SER A 38 -13.36 -9.05 10.19
N GLY A 39 -13.25 -10.34 9.85
CA GLY A 39 -14.33 -11.15 9.30
C GLY A 39 -14.82 -10.63 7.96
N ARG A 40 -16.05 -10.09 7.92
CA ARG A 40 -16.69 -9.52 6.71
C ARG A 40 -16.86 -8.00 6.75
N ARG A 41 -16.33 -7.32 7.77
CA ARG A 41 -16.47 -5.87 7.89
C ARG A 41 -15.69 -5.15 6.77
N PRO A 42 -16.11 -3.96 6.33
CA PRO A 42 -15.29 -3.14 5.45
C PRO A 42 -13.91 -2.89 6.05
N ILE A 43 -12.88 -2.82 5.22
CA ILE A 43 -11.50 -2.60 5.66
C ILE A 43 -10.87 -1.37 5.02
N ASP A 44 -10.06 -0.68 5.81
CA ASP A 44 -9.26 0.47 5.39
C ASP A 44 -7.79 0.04 5.35
N ILE A 45 -7.14 0.27 4.21
CA ILE A 45 -5.78 -0.20 3.93
C ILE A 45 -4.87 1.01 3.74
N TYR A 46 -3.78 1.04 4.49
CA TYR A 46 -2.73 2.04 4.40
C TYR A 46 -1.43 1.32 4.07
N LEU A 47 -0.94 1.53 2.84
CA LEU A 47 0.37 1.14 2.36
C LEU A 47 1.28 2.36 2.47
N ASP A 48 2.08 2.45 3.53
CA ASP A 48 2.95 3.60 3.80
C ASP A 48 4.41 3.19 3.75
N PHE A 49 5.01 3.42 2.59
CA PHE A 49 6.35 3.01 2.21
C PHE A 49 7.31 4.20 2.16
N VAL A 50 6.94 5.30 2.82
CA VAL A 50 7.81 6.47 2.99
C VAL A 50 8.84 6.12 4.06
N GLN A 51 10.12 6.40 3.79
CA GLN A 51 11.17 6.13 4.75
C GLN A 51 11.24 7.27 5.77
N ASP A 52 11.26 6.89 7.05
CA ASP A 52 11.62 7.83 8.09
C ASP A 52 13.15 7.94 8.11
N TYR A 53 13.68 8.89 7.34
CA TYR A 53 15.11 9.16 7.23
C TYR A 53 15.76 9.55 8.57
N ASP A 54 14.98 9.86 9.61
CA ASP A 54 15.48 10.26 10.92
C ASP A 54 15.85 9.06 11.84
N PHE A 55 15.46 7.83 11.47
CA PHE A 55 15.66 6.63 12.31
C PHE A 55 16.66 5.60 11.78
N TRP A 56 17.19 5.77 10.58
CA TRP A 56 18.25 4.90 10.07
C TRP A 56 19.61 5.38 10.59
N ASP A 57 20.01 4.78 11.72
CA ASP A 57 21.34 4.91 12.33
C ASP A 57 22.44 4.95 11.25
N PHE A 58 23.17 6.06 11.25
CA PHE A 58 24.34 6.34 10.39
C PHE A 58 25.49 5.32 10.54
N GLU A 59 25.37 4.30 11.40
CA GLU A 59 26.49 3.41 11.75
C GLU A 59 26.62 2.15 10.89
N GLU A 60 25.65 1.80 10.04
CA GLU A 60 25.76 0.60 9.19
C GLU A 60 25.68 0.91 7.69
N LYS A 61 26.51 1.86 7.24
CA LYS A 61 26.91 1.95 5.83
C LYS A 61 27.81 0.76 5.46
N ASN A 62 27.23 -0.43 5.36
CA ASN A 62 27.75 -1.41 4.43
C ASN A 62 27.26 -1.00 3.03
N GLU A 63 28.21 -0.69 2.15
CA GLU A 63 28.05 -0.19 0.77
C GLU A 63 27.28 -1.13 -0.19
N ARG A 64 26.48 -2.07 0.34
CA ARG A 64 25.69 -3.06 -0.41
C ARG A 64 24.17 -2.89 -0.28
N SER A 65 23.69 -1.92 0.50
CA SER A 65 22.26 -1.67 0.70
C SER A 65 21.78 -0.34 0.10
N LEU A 66 22.33 0.04 -1.06
CA LEU A 66 21.89 1.21 -1.84
C LEU A 66 20.59 0.95 -2.62
N GLY A 67 19.88 -0.14 -2.35
CA GLY A 67 18.57 -0.41 -2.92
C GLY A 67 17.49 0.25 -2.08
N HIS A 68 16.50 0.87 -2.72
CA HIS A 68 15.26 1.22 -2.03
C HIS A 68 14.73 0.00 -1.25
N PRO A 69 14.29 0.18 0.00
CA PRO A 69 14.00 -0.95 0.89
C PRO A 69 12.79 -1.78 0.45
N ILE A 70 12.01 -1.31 -0.53
CA ILE A 70 10.78 -1.97 -0.98
C ILE A 70 10.86 -2.27 -2.49
N GLN A 71 10.95 -3.55 -2.78
CA GLN A 71 10.95 -4.18 -4.09
C GLN A 71 9.50 -4.53 -4.53
N GLU A 72 9.31 -4.73 -5.83
CA GLU A 72 8.00 -5.01 -6.41
C GLU A 72 7.40 -6.32 -5.88
N GLU A 73 8.23 -7.36 -5.70
CA GLU A 73 7.81 -8.68 -5.21
C GLU A 73 7.21 -8.61 -3.80
N GLN A 74 7.68 -7.68 -2.99
CA GLN A 74 7.18 -7.47 -1.63
C GLN A 74 5.76 -6.86 -1.67
N ILE A 75 5.51 -5.95 -2.61
CA ILE A 75 4.19 -5.38 -2.85
C ILE A 75 3.24 -6.45 -3.41
N GLU A 76 3.72 -7.26 -4.35
CA GLU A 76 2.95 -8.38 -4.90
C GLU A 76 2.56 -9.38 -3.82
N GLY A 77 3.47 -9.71 -2.89
CA GLY A 77 3.19 -10.57 -1.74
C GLY A 77 2.08 -10.04 -0.85
N VAL A 78 2.11 -8.74 -0.54
CA VAL A 78 1.05 -8.06 0.22
C VAL A 78 -0.27 -8.07 -0.55
N LEU A 79 -0.26 -7.77 -1.85
CA LEU A 79 -1.48 -7.78 -2.67
C LEU A 79 -2.07 -9.18 -2.80
N ALA A 80 -1.25 -10.23 -2.86
CA ALA A 80 -1.72 -11.61 -2.87
C ALA A 80 -2.54 -11.95 -1.60
N LEU A 81 -2.19 -11.36 -0.45
CA LEU A 81 -2.96 -11.50 0.79
C LEU A 81 -4.22 -10.64 0.82
N LEU A 82 -4.16 -9.42 0.30
CA LEU A 82 -5.27 -8.46 0.40
C LEU A 82 -6.35 -8.70 -0.66
N THR A 83 -5.97 -9.01 -1.91
CA THR A 83 -6.88 -9.03 -3.08
C THR A 83 -8.03 -10.04 -2.97
N PRO A 84 -7.90 -11.22 -2.31
CA PRO A 84 -9.05 -12.08 -2.04
C PRO A 84 -10.18 -11.38 -1.24
N HIS A 85 -9.84 -10.32 -0.52
CA HIS A 85 -10.77 -9.53 0.29
C HIS A 85 -11.18 -8.20 -0.36
N ALA A 86 -10.86 -7.98 -1.64
CA ALA A 86 -11.11 -6.72 -2.34
C ALA A 86 -12.56 -6.25 -2.35
N HIS A 87 -13.51 -7.19 -2.34
CA HIS A 87 -14.95 -6.91 -2.32
C HIS A 87 -15.40 -6.05 -1.12
N ARG A 88 -14.60 -6.00 -0.05
CA ARG A 88 -14.88 -5.24 1.18
C ARG A 88 -13.84 -4.15 1.47
N TRP A 89 -12.96 -3.84 0.53
CA TRP A 89 -12.07 -2.69 0.65
C TRP A 89 -12.91 -1.40 0.61
N GLN A 90 -12.78 -0.57 1.64
CA GLN A 90 -13.52 0.68 1.77
C GLN A 90 -12.65 1.89 1.45
N SER A 91 -11.41 1.88 1.95
CA SER A 91 -10.42 2.91 1.72
C SER A 91 -9.07 2.27 1.39
N ILE A 92 -8.36 2.84 0.43
CA ILE A 92 -6.97 2.49 0.13
C ILE A 92 -6.16 3.77 0.09
N SER A 93 -5.08 3.81 0.84
CA SER A 93 -4.05 4.85 0.76
C SER A 93 -2.72 4.20 0.45
N VAL A 94 -2.03 4.68 -0.59
CA VAL A 94 -0.67 4.28 -0.96
C VAL A 94 0.20 5.53 -0.89
N ALA A 95 1.26 5.48 -0.09
CA ALA A 95 2.26 6.53 0.03
C ALA A 95 3.66 5.94 -0.12
N CYS A 96 4.51 6.54 -0.95
CA CYS A 96 5.90 6.12 -1.14
C CYS A 96 6.74 7.26 -1.72
N GLU A 97 8.06 7.08 -1.75
CA GLU A 97 9.00 8.07 -2.32
C GLU A 97 9.33 7.79 -3.79
N ILE A 98 9.35 6.51 -4.16
CA ILE A 98 9.70 6.02 -5.50
C ILE A 98 8.51 5.46 -6.26
N TRP A 99 8.67 5.27 -7.57
CA TRP A 99 7.59 4.83 -8.43
C TRP A 99 7.27 3.33 -8.34
N ASN A 100 8.27 2.47 -8.10
CA ASN A 100 8.13 1.01 -8.17
C ASN A 100 6.97 0.46 -7.33
N PRO A 101 6.77 0.88 -6.06
CA PRO A 101 5.65 0.39 -5.26
C PRO A 101 4.28 0.79 -5.80
N ILE A 102 4.15 2.00 -6.38
CA ILE A 102 2.91 2.43 -7.03
C ILE A 102 2.69 1.63 -8.31
N TYR A 103 3.73 1.41 -9.11
CA TYR A 103 3.62 0.62 -10.33
C TYR A 103 3.20 -0.82 -10.03
N ALA A 104 3.84 -1.48 -9.06
CA ALA A 104 3.46 -2.82 -8.60
C ALA A 104 2.03 -2.85 -8.04
N PHE A 105 1.62 -1.82 -7.29
CA PHE A 105 0.24 -1.67 -6.83
C PHE A 105 -0.76 -1.57 -7.97
N LEU A 106 -0.50 -0.70 -8.95
CA LEU A 106 -1.37 -0.53 -10.12
C LEU A 106 -1.44 -1.83 -10.93
N GLY A 107 -0.30 -2.48 -11.19
CA GLY A 107 -0.21 -3.75 -11.91
C GLY A 107 -0.96 -4.88 -11.22
N GLY A 108 -0.75 -5.04 -9.92
CA GLY A 108 -1.40 -6.08 -9.12
C GLY A 108 -2.90 -5.88 -8.92
N THR A 109 -3.44 -4.69 -9.22
CA THR A 109 -4.85 -4.36 -9.00
C THR A 109 -5.69 -4.23 -10.28
N GLN A 110 -5.11 -4.49 -11.47
CA GLN A 110 -5.80 -4.37 -12.76
C GLN A 110 -7.07 -5.23 -12.89
N ASN A 111 -7.10 -6.38 -12.21
CA ASN A 111 -8.19 -7.36 -12.31
C ASN A 111 -9.05 -7.47 -11.05
N VAL A 112 -8.99 -6.46 -10.18
CA VAL A 112 -9.61 -6.51 -8.87
C VAL A 112 -10.99 -5.84 -8.87
N GLY A 113 -12.01 -6.54 -8.36
CA GLY A 113 -13.36 -6.00 -8.20
C GLY A 113 -13.50 -5.23 -6.88
N LEU A 114 -13.85 -3.95 -6.96
CA LEU A 114 -13.85 -3.01 -5.83
C LEU A 114 -15.21 -2.35 -5.57
N PRO A 115 -16.29 -3.14 -5.38
CA PRO A 115 -17.65 -2.62 -5.25
C PRO A 115 -17.87 -1.75 -4.01
N ALA A 116 -17.07 -1.93 -2.96
CA ALA A 116 -17.20 -1.22 -1.69
C ALA A 116 -16.24 -0.02 -1.54
N LEU A 117 -15.33 0.19 -2.50
CA LEU A 117 -14.29 1.21 -2.40
C LEU A 117 -14.92 2.61 -2.48
N LYS A 118 -14.69 3.42 -1.45
CA LYS A 118 -15.21 4.80 -1.33
C LYS A 118 -14.12 5.85 -1.42
N SER A 119 -12.90 5.50 -1.00
CA SER A 119 -11.77 6.42 -0.93
C SER A 119 -10.52 5.81 -1.51
N LEU A 120 -9.85 6.54 -2.40
CA LEU A 120 -8.55 6.20 -2.96
C LEU A 120 -7.59 7.37 -2.75
N SER A 121 -6.42 7.09 -2.20
CA SER A 121 -5.32 8.04 -2.14
C SER A 121 -4.05 7.36 -2.66
N ILE A 122 -3.37 7.96 -3.64
CA ILE A 122 -2.05 7.52 -4.09
C ILE A 122 -1.16 8.75 -4.12
N VAL A 123 -0.10 8.72 -3.31
CA VAL A 123 0.81 9.85 -3.12
C VAL A 123 2.23 9.36 -3.30
N ARG A 124 2.91 9.87 -4.32
CA ARG A 124 4.36 9.86 -4.35
C ARG A 124 4.83 11.13 -3.63
N LYS A 125 5.47 10.98 -2.47
CA LYS A 125 6.11 12.11 -1.78
C LYS A 125 7.45 12.36 -2.46
N ASP A 126 7.77 13.63 -2.72
CA ASP A 126 9.11 13.96 -3.20
C ASP A 126 10.14 13.68 -2.10
N ASP A 127 11.26 13.09 -2.50
CA ASP A 127 12.41 12.88 -1.62
C ASP A 127 12.95 14.26 -1.21
N PRO A 128 13.04 14.59 0.09
CA PRO A 128 13.62 15.85 0.53
C PRO A 128 15.10 16.00 0.13
N ASN A 129 15.78 14.90 -0.20
CA ASN A 129 17.14 14.91 -0.73
C ASN A 129 17.11 14.82 -2.27
N ALA A 130 17.09 15.99 -2.92
CA ALA A 130 17.03 16.13 -4.38
C ALA A 130 18.19 15.46 -5.16
N ASP A 131 19.25 15.03 -4.47
CA ASP A 131 20.41 14.32 -5.04
C ASP A 131 20.30 12.78 -4.95
N SER A 132 19.18 12.27 -4.44
CA SER A 132 18.91 10.84 -4.30
C SER A 132 18.56 10.21 -5.65
N VAL A 133 19.17 9.06 -5.97
CA VAL A 133 18.93 8.25 -7.18
C VAL A 133 17.43 7.85 -7.31
N SER A 134 16.70 7.90 -6.19
CA SER A 134 15.25 7.71 -6.05
C SER A 134 14.38 8.67 -6.87
N ALA A 135 14.92 9.86 -7.19
CA ALA A 135 14.18 10.94 -7.83
C ALA A 135 13.98 10.72 -9.33
N HIS A 136 14.66 9.73 -9.91
CA HIS A 136 14.59 9.47 -11.34
C HIS A 136 13.41 8.56 -11.65
N PHE A 137 12.42 9.11 -12.36
CA PHE A 137 11.46 8.31 -13.12
C PHE A 137 12.26 7.40 -14.07
N GLU A 138 12.30 6.09 -13.78
CA GLU A 138 12.92 5.15 -14.69
C GLU A 138 12.00 4.95 -15.92
N PRO A 139 12.49 5.23 -17.14
CA PRO A 139 11.73 5.04 -18.37
C PRO A 139 11.35 3.57 -18.65
N SER A 140 11.88 2.63 -17.86
CA SER A 140 11.61 1.18 -17.93
C SER A 140 10.15 0.83 -17.61
N TYR A 141 9.42 1.70 -16.89
CA TYR A 141 7.98 1.58 -16.62
C TYR A 141 7.12 2.03 -17.81
N GLY A 142 7.45 1.49 -18.98
CA GLY A 142 7.20 2.01 -20.34
C GLY A 142 5.76 2.30 -20.78
N ALA A 143 4.76 2.23 -19.90
CA ALA A 143 3.44 2.80 -20.15
C ALA A 143 2.71 3.11 -18.82
N PRO A 144 1.94 4.22 -18.74
CA PRO A 144 1.04 4.45 -17.61
C PRO A 144 0.01 3.31 -17.52
N LEU A 145 -0.28 2.86 -16.30
CA LEU A 145 -1.33 1.88 -16.03
C LEU A 145 -2.61 2.60 -15.63
N PRO A 146 -3.80 2.13 -16.07
CA PRO A 146 -5.06 2.68 -15.61
C PRO A 146 -5.33 2.29 -14.16
N LEU A 147 -6.12 3.09 -13.44
CA LEU A 147 -6.62 2.74 -12.13
C LEU A 147 -7.47 1.49 -12.25
N PHE A 148 -7.05 0.42 -11.56
CA PHE A 148 -7.81 -0.83 -11.46
C PHE A 148 -8.27 -1.40 -12.82
N GLY A 149 -7.44 -1.26 -13.87
CA GLY A 149 -7.78 -1.77 -15.20
C GLY A 149 -8.88 -1.01 -15.93
N GLY A 150 -9.20 0.22 -15.50
CA GLY A 150 -10.30 1.01 -16.08
C GLY A 150 -11.68 0.50 -15.70
N ARG A 151 -11.77 -0.26 -14.62
CA ARG A 151 -13.03 -0.84 -14.14
C ARG A 151 -13.84 0.23 -13.44
N ALA A 152 -15.16 0.16 -13.61
CA ALA A 152 -16.08 1.05 -12.90
C ALA A 152 -16.00 0.85 -11.37
N LEU A 153 -15.85 1.96 -10.65
CA LEU A 153 -15.81 2.01 -9.19
C LEU A 153 -17.09 2.69 -8.65
N PRO A 154 -18.23 1.98 -8.57
CA PRO A 154 -19.55 2.59 -8.37
C PRO A 154 -19.69 3.32 -7.02
N SER A 155 -18.90 2.91 -6.02
CA SER A 155 -18.93 3.45 -4.67
C SER A 155 -17.89 4.53 -4.42
N LEU A 156 -16.98 4.80 -5.36
CA LEU A 156 -15.89 5.75 -5.16
C LEU A 156 -16.44 7.17 -5.05
N ARG A 157 -15.99 7.91 -4.04
CA ARG A 157 -16.42 9.29 -3.78
C ARG A 157 -15.24 10.23 -3.61
N ASN A 158 -14.13 9.72 -3.05
CA ASN A 158 -12.94 10.51 -2.75
C ASN A 158 -11.75 9.93 -3.51
N VAL A 159 -11.06 10.78 -4.26
CA VAL A 159 -9.84 10.44 -5.00
C VAL A 159 -8.80 11.52 -4.75
N SER A 160 -7.61 11.13 -4.32
CA SER A 160 -6.44 12.00 -4.15
C SER A 160 -5.25 11.35 -4.85
N LEU A 161 -4.69 12.04 -5.85
CA LEU A 161 -3.60 11.53 -6.67
C LEU A 161 -2.54 12.61 -6.75
N VAL A 162 -1.36 12.34 -6.18
CA VAL A 162 -0.27 13.33 -6.06
C VAL A 162 1.02 12.74 -6.61
N ALA A 163 1.57 13.41 -7.64
CA ALA A 163 2.80 13.03 -8.31
C ALA A 163 2.81 11.57 -8.83
N VAL A 164 1.67 11.12 -9.37
CA VAL A 164 1.47 9.77 -9.92
C VAL A 164 1.35 9.77 -11.44
N HIS A 165 1.86 8.71 -12.08
CA HIS A 165 1.76 8.48 -13.52
C HIS A 165 0.73 7.38 -13.84
N VAL A 166 -0.50 7.79 -14.13
CA VAL A 166 -1.66 6.91 -14.34
C VAL A 166 -2.25 7.16 -15.73
N ASP A 167 -2.83 6.14 -16.36
CA ASP A 167 -3.52 6.29 -17.64
C ASP A 167 -4.90 6.91 -17.42
N TRP A 168 -4.96 8.24 -17.49
CA TRP A 168 -6.17 9.01 -17.20
C TRP A 168 -7.32 8.75 -18.18
N GLU A 169 -7.03 8.42 -19.43
CA GLU A 169 -8.07 8.19 -20.44
C GLU A 169 -8.78 6.86 -20.23
N ARG A 170 -8.08 5.90 -19.62
CA ARG A 170 -8.56 4.54 -19.37
C ARG A 170 -8.85 4.26 -17.90
N SER A 171 -8.84 5.26 -17.02
CA SER A 171 -9.10 5.13 -15.57
C SER A 171 -10.53 5.49 -15.18
#